data_AF-A0A4Q4D387-F1
#
_entry.id   AF-A0A4Q4D387-F1
#
_cell.length_a   1.000
_cell.length_b   1.000
_cell.length_c   1.000
_cell.angle_alpha   90.00
_cell.angle_beta   90.00
_cell.angle_gamma   90.00
#
_symmetry.space_group_name_H-M   'P 1'
#
loop_
_entity.id
_entity.type
_entity.pdbx_description
1 polymer ?
#
loop_
_entity_poly.entity_id
_entity_poly.type
_entity_poly.pdbx_seq_one_letter_code
_entity_poly.pdbx_strand_id
1 'polypeptide(L)'
;MRVCLVASSRFPIREPFQGGLEAHTAMLADRLLQRGHDVSAFAAPGSDPRFAAGALDVQGFEPSETARADVGAMPASWMREHHAYLSLMLDLARTGRRRFDLVHNNSLHHLPVAMASMTGLPTVTSLHTPPIAWLESAIALAGDSVRFTAVSRHTAEAWSHVTDATVVSNGVDTDHWRAGP
;
A
#
# COMPACT_ATOMS: atom_id res chain seq x y z
N MET A 1 -17.76 5.55 4.19
CA MET A 1 -17.13 4.57 3.27
C MET A 1 -16.20 3.69 4.08
N ARG A 2 -16.09 2.42 3.72
CA ARG A 2 -15.18 1.43 4.29
C ARG A 2 -13.97 1.29 3.38
N VAL A 3 -12.80 1.71 3.86
CA VAL A 3 -11.57 1.82 3.08
C VAL A 3 -10.59 0.75 3.55
N CYS A 4 -10.15 -0.10 2.64
CA CYS A 4 -9.00 -0.97 2.84
C CYS A 4 -7.73 -0.19 2.46
N LEU A 5 -6.95 0.23 3.45
CA LEU A 5 -5.68 0.93 3.24
C LEU A 5 -4.53 -0.09 3.24
N VAL A 6 -3.87 -0.27 2.10
CA VAL A 6 -2.71 -1.16 1.99
C VAL A 6 -1.44 -0.37 2.27
N ALA A 7 -0.84 -0.62 3.43
CA ALA A 7 0.40 0.01 3.88
C ALA A 7 1.60 -0.95 3.72
N SER A 8 2.76 -0.54 4.25
CA SER A 8 3.95 -1.39 4.33
C SER A 8 3.68 -2.62 5.19
N SER A 9 3.88 -3.82 4.64
CA SER A 9 3.88 -5.09 5.40
C SER A 9 5.11 -5.26 6.29
N ARG A 10 6.13 -4.41 6.10
CA ARG A 10 7.43 -4.53 6.77
C ARG A 10 7.64 -3.50 7.89
N PHE A 11 7.23 -2.25 7.65
CA PHE A 11 7.46 -1.15 8.59
C PHE A 11 6.14 -0.67 9.20
N PRO A 12 6.04 -0.60 10.55
CA PRO A 12 4.82 -0.16 11.20
C PRO A 12 4.44 1.28 10.84
N ILE A 13 3.15 1.53 10.61
CA ILE A 13 2.60 2.89 10.44
C ILE A 13 2.28 3.52 11.80
N ARG A 14 3.28 3.59 12.67
CA ARG A 14 3.23 4.29 13.96
C ARG A 14 4.53 5.02 14.25
N GLU A 15 4.48 6.00 15.14
CA GLU A 15 5.69 6.68 15.60
C GLU A 15 6.55 5.78 16.50
N PRO A 16 7.89 5.88 16.41
CA PRO A 16 8.64 6.64 15.39
C PRO A 16 8.57 5.97 14.01
N PHE A 17 8.28 6.75 12.97
CA PHE A 17 8.16 6.23 11.60
C PHE A 17 9.53 5.89 11.01
N GLN A 18 9.58 4.83 10.21
CA GLN A 18 10.81 4.46 9.51
C GLN A 18 11.15 5.41 8.35
N GLY A 19 10.12 5.98 7.71
CA GLY A 19 10.29 6.91 6.61
C GLY A 19 9.02 7.69 6.29
N GLY A 20 9.11 8.49 5.23
CA GLY A 20 8.01 9.37 4.80
C GLY A 20 6.77 8.61 4.30
N LEU A 21 6.94 7.38 3.79
CA LEU A 21 5.81 6.55 3.33
C LEU A 21 4.95 6.09 4.51
N GLU A 22 5.59 5.60 5.59
CA GLU A 22 4.88 5.17 6.80
C GLU A 22 4.19 6.37 7.47
N ALA A 23 4.89 7.51 7.58
CA ALA A 23 4.32 8.74 8.12
C ALA A 23 3.12 9.23 7.30
N HIS A 24 3.25 9.30 5.98
CA HIS A 24 2.18 9.69 5.07
C HIS A 24 0.96 8.77 5.22
N THR A 25 1.19 7.46 5.25
CA THR A 25 0.10 6.47 5.31
C THR A 25 -0.64 6.52 6.65
N ALA A 26 0.08 6.71 7.75
CA ALA A 26 -0.53 6.93 9.07
C ALA A 26 -1.37 8.23 9.10
N MET A 27 -0.83 9.33 8.57
CA MET A 27 -1.56 10.61 8.48
C MET A 27 -2.82 10.48 7.61
N LEU A 28 -2.71 9.80 6.47
CA LEU A 28 -3.86 9.54 5.60
C LEU A 28 -4.94 8.72 6.33
N ALA A 29 -4.55 7.63 7.01
CA ALA A 29 -5.48 6.80 7.78
C ALA A 29 -6.20 7.61 8.86
N ASP A 30 -5.45 8.39 9.64
CA ASP A 30 -5.98 9.22 10.72
C ASP A 30 -6.95 10.30 10.19
N ARG A 31 -6.60 10.98 9.09
CA ARG A 31 -7.50 11.99 8.48
C ARG A 31 -8.74 11.37 7.84
N LEU A 32 -8.65 10.17 7.27
CA LEU A 32 -9.84 9.46 6.77
C LEU A 32 -10.78 9.10 7.92
N LEU A 33 -10.26 8.58 9.03
CA LEU A 33 -11.05 8.31 10.24
C LEU A 33 -11.71 9.58 10.79
N GLN A 34 -10.97 10.69 10.90
CA GLN A 34 -11.52 11.97 11.38
C GLN A 34 -12.63 12.53 10.48
N ARG A 35 -12.64 12.20 9.19
CA ARG A 35 -13.72 12.55 8.25
C ARG A 35 -14.91 11.59 8.30
N GLY A 36 -14.91 10.60 9.22
CA GLY A 36 -16.00 9.66 9.41
C GLY A 36 -15.98 8.45 8.47
N HIS A 37 -14.84 8.16 7.83
CA HIS A 37 -14.67 6.92 7.10
C HIS A 37 -14.29 5.78 8.06
N ASP A 38 -14.66 4.55 7.71
CA ASP A 38 -14.23 3.33 8.39
C ASP A 38 -12.96 2.82 7.68
N VAL A 39 -11.83 2.73 8.40
CA VAL A 39 -10.52 2.45 7.80
C VAL A 39 -9.94 1.18 8.40
N SER A 40 -9.68 0.21 7.54
CA SER A 40 -8.95 -1.02 7.84
C SER A 40 -7.59 -0.98 7.16
N ALA A 41 -6.51 -0.93 7.94
CA ALA A 41 -5.16 -0.95 7.38
C ALA A 41 -4.58 -2.37 7.36
N PHE A 42 -4.14 -2.82 6.19
CA PHE A 42 -3.16 -3.90 6.10
C PHE A 42 -1.77 -3.29 6.30
N ALA A 43 -1.16 -3.53 7.47
CA ALA A 43 0.09 -2.91 7.85
C ALA A 43 0.96 -3.84 8.70
N ALA A 44 2.26 -3.55 8.76
CA ALA A 44 3.21 -4.37 9.50
C ALA A 44 2.80 -4.56 10.98
N PRO A 45 3.14 -5.71 11.58
CA PRO A 45 2.89 -5.95 13.00
C PRO A 45 3.46 -4.84 13.89
N GLY A 46 2.67 -4.43 14.88
CA GLY A 46 3.01 -3.31 15.74
C GLY A 46 2.68 -1.94 15.16
N SER A 47 1.91 -1.84 14.07
CA SER A 47 1.27 -0.58 13.66
C SER A 47 0.25 -0.10 14.70
N ASP A 48 -0.19 1.15 14.59
CA ASP A 48 -1.15 1.73 15.54
C ASP A 48 -2.49 0.94 15.52
N PRO A 49 -2.95 0.42 16.68
CA PRO A 49 -4.16 -0.40 16.75
C PRO A 49 -5.44 0.33 16.34
N ARG A 50 -5.43 1.68 16.31
CA ARG A 50 -6.56 2.48 15.81
C ARG A 50 -6.89 2.18 14.35
N PHE A 51 -5.92 1.67 13.57
CA PHE A 51 -6.10 1.33 12.16
C PHE A 51 -6.43 -0.17 11.92
N ALA A 52 -6.51 -0.97 12.99
CA ALA A 52 -6.71 -2.43 12.90
C ALA A 52 -8.19 -2.85 12.77
N ALA A 53 -9.10 -1.93 12.44
CA ALA A 53 -10.50 -2.28 12.24
C ALA A 53 -10.62 -3.37 11.17
N GLY A 54 -11.38 -4.44 11.42
CA GLY A 54 -11.67 -5.45 10.41
C GLY A 54 -10.59 -6.50 10.10
N ALA A 55 -9.54 -6.64 10.93
CA ALA A 55 -8.56 -7.75 10.91
C ALA A 55 -7.89 -8.01 9.54
N LEU A 56 -6.98 -7.13 9.12
CA LEU A 56 -6.09 -7.34 7.97
C LEU A 56 -4.68 -7.68 8.48
N ASP A 57 -4.49 -8.94 8.88
CA ASP A 57 -3.23 -9.39 9.46
C ASP A 57 -2.19 -9.77 8.39
N VAL A 58 -0.98 -9.27 8.57
CA VAL A 58 0.19 -9.67 7.77
C VAL A 58 0.53 -11.12 8.08
N GLN A 59 0.35 -12.00 7.08
CA GLN A 59 0.69 -13.41 7.21
C GLN A 59 2.20 -13.62 7.07
N GLY A 60 2.78 -14.34 8.02
CA GLY A 60 4.19 -14.74 7.98
C GLY A 60 4.42 -15.90 7.00
N PHE A 61 5.63 -15.96 6.44
CA PHE A 61 6.05 -17.06 5.58
C PHE A 61 7.55 -17.31 5.72
N GLU A 62 7.93 -18.57 5.87
CA GLU A 62 9.34 -18.97 5.85
C GLU A 62 9.54 -20.00 4.73
N PRO A 63 10.32 -19.66 3.68
CA PRO A 63 10.63 -20.62 2.62
C PRO A 63 11.37 -21.84 3.17
N SER A 64 11.12 -23.02 2.61
CA SER A 64 11.85 -24.24 2.96
C SER A 64 13.35 -24.13 2.64
N GLU A 65 14.18 -24.95 3.29
CA GLU A 65 15.63 -24.92 3.04
C GLU A 65 15.97 -25.22 1.58
N THR A 66 15.26 -26.19 0.99
CA THR A 66 15.40 -26.55 -0.43
C THR A 66 15.10 -25.36 -1.34
N ALA A 67 14.04 -24.59 -1.05
CA ALA A 67 13.70 -23.41 -1.85
C ALA A 67 14.74 -22.29 -1.69
N ARG A 68 15.34 -22.14 -0.50
CA ARG A 68 16.40 -21.14 -0.27
C ARG A 68 17.73 -21.51 -0.91
N ALA A 69 17.96 -22.79 -1.20
CA ALA A 69 19.19 -23.27 -1.82
C ALA A 69 19.21 -23.10 -3.35
N ASP A 70 18.08 -22.72 -3.97
CA ASP A 70 18.01 -22.45 -5.40
C ASP A 70 18.85 -21.22 -5.77
N VAL A 71 19.56 -21.28 -6.91
CA VAL A 71 20.45 -20.21 -7.37
C VAL A 71 19.66 -18.93 -7.71
N GLY A 72 18.41 -19.07 -8.14
CA GLY A 72 17.48 -17.97 -8.42
C GLY A 72 16.65 -17.56 -7.21
N ALA A 73 16.93 -18.07 -6.01
CA ALA A 73 16.16 -17.76 -4.81
C ALA A 73 16.22 -16.26 -4.50
N MET A 74 15.04 -15.65 -4.37
CA MET A 74 14.92 -14.27 -3.90
C MET A 74 15.24 -14.17 -2.41
N PRO A 75 15.68 -12.99 -1.93
CA PRO A 75 15.89 -12.77 -0.50
C PRO A 75 14.64 -13.13 0.33
N ALA A 76 14.83 -13.79 1.47
CA ALA A 76 13.71 -14.24 2.32
C ALA A 76 12.79 -13.09 2.74
N SER A 77 13.33 -11.87 2.94
CA SER A 77 12.53 -10.68 3.20
C SER A 77 11.59 -10.34 2.06
N TRP A 78 12.06 -10.43 0.81
CA TRP A 78 11.24 -10.20 -0.36
C TRP A 78 10.13 -11.25 -0.46
N MET A 79 10.45 -12.54 -0.21
CA MET A 79 9.44 -13.61 -0.22
C MET A 79 8.38 -13.43 0.86
N ARG A 80 8.74 -12.94 2.05
CA ARG A 80 7.77 -12.60 3.10
C ARG A 80 6.83 -11.48 2.69
N GLU A 81 7.38 -10.40 2.12
CA GLU A 81 6.57 -9.29 1.62
C GLU A 81 5.64 -9.78 0.49
N HIS A 82 6.17 -10.51 -0.48
CA HIS A 82 5.40 -11.12 -1.57
C HIS A 82 4.24 -11.97 -1.02
N HIS A 83 4.51 -12.88 -0.08
CA HIS A 83 3.49 -13.72 0.52
C HIS A 83 2.41 -12.91 1.25
N ALA A 84 2.81 -11.88 1.99
CA ALA A 84 1.91 -11.01 2.73
C ALA A 84 0.89 -10.33 1.79
N TYR A 85 1.37 -9.69 0.71
CA TYR A 85 0.46 -9.05 -0.25
C TYR A 85 -0.31 -10.06 -1.10
N LEU A 86 0.26 -11.22 -1.43
CA LEU A 86 -0.48 -12.29 -2.11
C LEU A 86 -1.66 -12.77 -1.26
N SER A 87 -1.44 -13.02 0.04
CA SER A 87 -2.48 -13.42 0.98
C SER A 87 -3.58 -12.35 1.07
N LEU A 88 -3.20 -11.08 1.21
CA LEU A 88 -4.15 -9.95 1.21
C LEU A 88 -5.01 -9.95 -0.05
N MET A 89 -4.40 -10.01 -1.24
CA MET A 89 -5.15 -9.92 -2.49
C MET A 89 -6.06 -11.12 -2.71
N LEU A 90 -5.65 -12.32 -2.29
CA LEU A 90 -6.51 -13.51 -2.32
C LEU A 90 -7.68 -13.41 -1.34
N ASP A 91 -7.52 -12.79 -0.17
CA ASP A 91 -8.63 -12.50 0.73
C ASP A 91 -9.58 -11.44 0.16
N LEU A 92 -9.05 -10.33 -0.37
CA LEU A 92 -9.84 -9.27 -0.99
C LEU A 92 -10.64 -9.78 -2.20
N ALA A 93 -10.08 -10.66 -3.03
CA ALA A 93 -10.79 -11.30 -4.12
C ALA A 93 -12.00 -12.13 -3.65
N ARG A 94 -11.89 -12.79 -2.47
CA ARG A 94 -12.95 -13.64 -1.92
C ARG A 94 -13.97 -12.86 -1.10
N THR A 95 -13.54 -11.85 -0.35
CA THR A 95 -14.35 -11.22 0.71
C THR A 95 -14.44 -9.71 0.60
N GLY A 96 -13.58 -9.07 -0.20
CA GLY A 96 -13.38 -7.62 -0.25
C GLY A 96 -14.65 -6.82 -0.50
N ARG A 97 -15.44 -7.16 -1.54
CA ARG A 97 -16.70 -6.44 -1.88
C ARG A 97 -17.74 -6.41 -0.77
N ARG A 98 -17.68 -7.34 0.19
CA ARG A 98 -18.59 -7.36 1.34
C ARG A 98 -18.11 -6.44 2.47
N ARG A 99 -16.80 -6.21 2.54
CA ARG A 99 -16.11 -5.52 3.63
C ARG A 99 -15.75 -4.07 3.30
N PHE A 100 -15.47 -3.77 2.04
CA PHE A 100 -14.88 -2.50 1.63
C PHE A 100 -15.64 -1.91 0.45
N ASP A 101 -15.56 -0.59 0.35
CA ASP A 101 -16.06 0.20 -0.79
C ASP A 101 -14.89 0.62 -1.70
N LEU A 102 -13.66 0.66 -1.19
CA LEU A 102 -12.44 1.12 -1.89
C LEU A 102 -11.19 0.42 -1.34
N VAL A 103 -10.24 0.09 -2.21
CA VAL A 103 -8.85 -0.22 -1.84
C VAL A 103 -7.98 0.99 -2.12
N HIS A 104 -7.24 1.48 -1.13
CA HIS A 104 -6.21 2.49 -1.33
C HIS A 104 -4.84 1.89 -1.05
N ASN A 105 -4.06 1.67 -2.10
CA ASN A 105 -2.71 1.13 -2.01
C ASN A 105 -1.66 2.24 -1.89
N ASN A 106 -0.94 2.23 -0.78
CA ASN A 106 0.26 3.04 -0.53
C ASN A 106 1.53 2.17 -0.43
N SER A 107 1.42 0.85 -0.64
CA SER A 107 2.58 -0.03 -0.69
C SER A 107 3.32 0.12 -2.03
N LEU A 108 4.61 -0.21 -2.05
CA LEU A 108 5.43 -0.25 -3.26
C LEU A 108 5.40 -1.62 -3.96
N HIS A 109 4.54 -2.53 -3.50
CA HIS A 109 4.49 -3.89 -4.02
C HIS A 109 3.60 -3.96 -5.26
N HIS A 110 3.96 -4.82 -6.21
CA HIS A 110 3.29 -4.93 -7.50
C HIS A 110 1.93 -5.65 -7.42
N LEU A 111 1.76 -6.58 -6.47
CA LEU A 111 0.55 -7.43 -6.39
C LEU A 111 -0.76 -6.65 -6.17
N PRO A 112 -0.84 -5.64 -5.28
CA PRO A 112 -2.06 -4.82 -5.16
C PRO A 112 -2.49 -4.14 -6.46
N VAL A 113 -1.54 -3.83 -7.35
CA VAL A 113 -1.82 -3.27 -8.68
C VAL A 113 -2.20 -4.37 -9.67
N ALA A 114 -1.38 -5.41 -9.79
CA ALA A 114 -1.57 -6.48 -10.77
C ALA A 114 -2.87 -7.28 -10.55
N MET A 115 -3.31 -7.42 -9.30
CA MET A 115 -4.49 -8.21 -8.92
C MET A 115 -5.73 -7.34 -8.65
N ALA A 116 -5.66 -6.02 -8.84
CA ALA A 116 -6.75 -5.09 -8.48
C ALA A 116 -8.11 -5.49 -9.08
N SER A 117 -8.12 -5.85 -10.37
CA SER A 117 -9.34 -6.25 -11.09
C SER A 117 -10.03 -7.47 -10.49
N MET A 118 -9.29 -8.39 -9.87
CA MET A 118 -9.83 -9.61 -9.24
C MET A 118 -10.64 -9.29 -7.98
N THR A 119 -10.40 -8.15 -7.34
CA THR A 119 -11.12 -7.74 -6.12
C THR A 119 -12.54 -7.26 -6.42
N GLY A 120 -12.80 -6.80 -7.64
CA GLY A 120 -14.04 -6.11 -8.02
C GLY A 120 -14.30 -4.83 -7.22
N LEU A 121 -13.26 -4.28 -6.57
CA LEU A 121 -13.29 -3.01 -5.85
C LEU A 121 -12.58 -1.92 -6.69
N PRO A 122 -13.06 -0.67 -6.64
CA PRO A 122 -12.25 0.46 -7.09
C PRO A 122 -10.93 0.46 -6.32
N THR A 123 -9.81 0.63 -7.04
CA THR A 123 -8.47 0.67 -6.45
C THR A 123 -7.77 1.97 -6.80
N VAL A 124 -7.25 2.66 -5.80
CA VAL A 124 -6.38 3.84 -5.97
C VAL A 124 -4.98 3.49 -5.49
N THR A 125 -3.95 3.71 -6.31
CA THR A 125 -2.55 3.52 -5.93
C THR A 125 -1.79 4.84 -5.90
N SER A 126 -1.18 5.17 -4.75
CA SER A 126 -0.28 6.31 -4.60
C SER A 126 1.15 5.96 -5.00
N LEU A 127 1.68 6.67 -5.99
CA LEU A 127 3.08 6.59 -6.41
C LEU A 127 3.93 7.49 -5.51
N HIS A 128 4.79 6.87 -4.69
CA HIS A 128 5.63 7.54 -3.69
C HIS A 128 7.10 7.68 -4.10
N THR A 129 7.58 6.86 -5.02
CA THR A 129 9.00 6.73 -5.40
C THR A 129 9.13 6.82 -6.92
N PRO A 130 10.35 6.99 -7.48
CA PRO A 130 10.59 6.81 -8.91
C PRO A 130 10.19 5.41 -9.44
N PRO A 131 10.12 5.22 -10.76
CA PRO A 131 9.81 3.93 -11.38
C PRO A 131 10.55 2.73 -10.80
N ILE A 132 9.81 1.64 -10.57
CA ILE A 132 10.36 0.35 -10.14
C ILE A 132 9.84 -0.74 -11.09
N ALA A 133 10.74 -1.52 -11.67
CA ALA A 133 10.45 -2.43 -12.78
C ALA A 133 9.24 -3.36 -12.57
N TRP A 134 9.09 -3.95 -11.38
CA TRP A 134 7.94 -4.82 -11.09
C TRP A 134 6.60 -4.08 -11.04
N LEU A 135 6.62 -2.81 -10.65
CA LEU A 135 5.42 -1.99 -10.56
C LEU A 135 5.09 -1.43 -11.95
N GLU A 136 6.09 -1.06 -12.75
CA GLU A 136 5.91 -0.77 -14.19
C GLU A 136 5.26 -1.96 -14.90
N SER A 137 5.78 -3.18 -14.69
CA SER A 137 5.20 -4.40 -15.24
C SER A 137 3.76 -4.63 -14.79
N ALA A 138 3.41 -4.32 -13.53
CA ALA A 138 2.05 -4.49 -13.04
C ALA A 138 1.10 -3.43 -13.59
N ILE A 139 1.54 -2.17 -13.67
CA ILE A 139 0.75 -1.06 -14.24
C ILE A 139 0.41 -1.36 -15.70
N ALA A 140 1.37 -1.87 -16.48
CA ALA A 140 1.16 -2.27 -17.87
C ALA A 140 0.06 -3.35 -18.05
N LEU A 141 -0.28 -4.09 -16.99
CA LEU A 141 -1.30 -5.16 -16.99
C LEU A 141 -2.58 -4.79 -16.24
N ALA A 142 -2.56 -3.75 -15.41
CA ALA A 142 -3.67 -3.39 -14.52
C ALA A 142 -4.92 -2.90 -15.26
N GLY A 143 -4.74 -2.33 -16.46
CA GLY A 143 -5.82 -1.70 -17.23
C GLY A 143 -6.53 -0.61 -16.41
N ASP A 144 -7.84 -0.45 -16.62
CA ASP A 144 -8.66 0.56 -15.95
C ASP A 144 -9.06 0.23 -14.50
N SER A 145 -8.59 -0.90 -13.95
CA SER A 145 -8.96 -1.32 -12.60
C SER A 145 -8.30 -0.49 -11.49
N VAL A 146 -7.27 0.28 -11.84
CA VAL A 146 -6.50 1.12 -10.91
C VAL A 146 -6.49 2.56 -11.38
N ARG A 147 -6.71 3.48 -10.45
CA ARG A 147 -6.44 4.92 -10.63
C ARG A 147 -5.17 5.28 -9.88
N PHE A 148 -4.31 6.08 -10.51
CA PHE A 148 -3.03 6.44 -9.93
C PHE A 148 -3.05 7.88 -9.42
N THR A 149 -2.50 8.06 -8.23
CA THR A 149 -2.12 9.37 -7.69
C THR A 149 -0.60 9.43 -7.56
N ALA A 150 -0.04 10.63 -7.57
CA ALA A 150 1.38 10.84 -7.34
C ALA A 150 1.59 11.94 -6.29
N VAL A 151 2.55 11.73 -5.39
CA VAL A 151 2.81 12.66 -4.27
C VAL A 151 3.44 13.99 -4.71
N SER A 152 3.83 14.11 -5.97
CA SER A 152 4.38 15.33 -6.55
C SER A 152 4.26 15.34 -8.08
N ARG A 153 4.40 16.51 -8.69
CA ARG A 153 4.54 16.66 -10.14
C ARG A 153 5.76 15.89 -10.68
N HIS A 154 6.90 15.99 -9.98
CA HIS A 154 8.12 15.28 -10.36
C HIS A 154 7.91 13.76 -10.40
N THR A 155 7.21 13.20 -9.40
CA THR A 155 6.87 11.77 -9.39
C THR A 155 5.90 11.44 -10.52
N ALA A 156 4.86 12.24 -10.75
CA ALA A 156 3.93 12.01 -11.87
C ALA A 156 4.64 11.98 -13.23
N GLU A 157 5.55 12.94 -13.46
CA GLU A 157 6.36 13.02 -14.68
C GLU A 157 7.25 11.78 -14.85
N ALA A 158 7.90 11.31 -13.76
CA ALA A 158 8.75 10.14 -13.80
C ALA A 158 8.02 8.83 -14.15
N TRP A 159 6.70 8.75 -13.91
CA TRP A 159 5.87 7.57 -14.23
C TRP A 159 5.03 7.73 -15.50
N SER A 160 5.09 8.89 -16.16
CA SER A 160 4.22 9.24 -17.29
C SER A 160 4.35 8.33 -18.51
N HIS A 161 5.45 7.56 -18.62
CA HIS A 161 5.65 6.57 -19.67
C HIS A 161 4.85 5.27 -19.49
N VAL A 162 4.28 5.02 -18.31
CA VAL A 162 3.46 3.82 -18.03
C VAL A 162 2.05 4.14 -17.54
N THR A 163 1.81 5.31 -16.93
CA THR A 163 0.47 5.73 -16.52
C THR A 163 0.36 7.23 -16.33
N ASP A 164 -0.84 7.77 -16.56
CA ASP A 164 -1.23 9.08 -16.04
C ASP A 164 -1.53 8.99 -14.54
N ALA A 165 -1.09 9.99 -13.77
CA ALA A 165 -1.34 10.07 -12.35
C ALA A 165 -1.83 11.47 -11.93
N THR A 166 -2.86 11.50 -11.08
CA THR A 166 -3.33 12.76 -10.49
C THR A 166 -2.40 13.19 -9.37
N VAL A 167 -1.87 14.41 -9.44
CA VAL A 167 -0.98 14.92 -8.39
C VAL A 167 -1.79 15.24 -7.13
N VAL A 168 -1.46 14.55 -6.04
CA VAL A 168 -1.97 14.81 -4.69
C VAL A 168 -0.77 15.00 -3.79
N SER A 169 -0.38 16.26 -3.55
CA SER A 169 0.81 16.57 -2.77
C SER A 169 0.71 16.06 -1.34
N ASN A 170 1.84 15.61 -0.80
CA ASN A 170 1.96 15.35 0.63
C ASN A 170 1.64 16.63 1.43
N GLY A 171 0.93 16.47 2.54
CA GLY A 171 0.64 17.54 3.50
C GLY A 171 1.36 17.31 4.83
N VAL A 172 1.53 18.40 5.58
CA VAL A 172 1.98 18.38 6.98
C VAL A 172 0.89 19.03 7.84
N ASP A 173 0.68 18.52 9.06
CA ASP A 173 -0.20 19.17 10.03
C ASP A 173 0.49 20.44 10.56
N THR A 174 0.03 21.61 10.15
CA THR A 174 0.62 22.91 10.53
C THR A 174 0.25 23.36 11.95
N ASP A 175 -0.75 22.74 12.58
CA ASP A 175 -1.08 23.01 13.99
C ASP A 175 -0.12 22.28 14.92
N HIS A 176 0.29 21.06 14.51
CA HIS A 176 1.29 20.25 15.21
C HIS A 176 2.73 20.66 14.87
N TRP A 177 3.06 20.74 13.57
CA TRP A 177 4.38 21.12 13.07
C TRP A 177 4.44 22.62 12.82
N ARG A 178 4.92 23.34 13.82
CA ARG A 178 5.19 24.78 13.70
C ARG A 178 6.61 25.00 13.21
N ALA A 179 6.81 26.05 12.42
CA ALA A 179 8.15 26.47 12.04
C ALA A 179 9.00 26.66 13.31
N GLY A 180 10.19 26.06 13.32
CA GLY A 180 11.19 26.34 14.33
C GLY A 180 11.64 27.81 14.28
N PRO A 181 12.41 28.27 15.28
CA PRO A 181 12.98 29.62 15.28
C PRO A 181 13.80 29.93 14.02
#